data_AF-A0A4R5KC13-F1
#
_entry.id   AF-A0A4R5KC13-F1
#
_cell.length_a   1.000
_cell.length_b   1.000
_cell.length_c   1.000
_cell.angle_alpha   90.00
_cell.angle_beta   90.00
_cell.angle_gamma   90.00
#
_symmetry.space_group_name_H-M   'P 1'
#
loop_
_entity.id
_entity.type
_entity.pdbx_description
1 polymer ?
#
loop_
_entity_poly.entity_id
_entity_poly.type
_entity_poly.pdbx_seq_one_letter_code
_entity_poly.pdbx_strand_id
1 'polypeptide(L)'
;MDLAEWYAARRWVALLELIDMLPTACRLNEAIANDPEMAAHLAQQRLARKDDDADPWSPPLSEYDLNVTLLREILHAVKGLRQVSIAAAGGKPGHEEPFPAPRTEIDRAFEAAEKAWAQTLVQQFGFSPGDV
;
A
#
# COMPACT_ATOMS: atom_id res chain seq x y z
N MET A 1 19.46 -12.11 21.39
CA MET A 1 20.08 -12.36 20.07
C MET A 1 20.53 -11.00 19.57
N ASP A 2 21.82 -10.83 19.27
CA ASP A 2 22.38 -9.53 18.89
C ASP A 2 22.51 -9.42 17.36
N LEU A 3 21.85 -8.42 16.78
CA LEU A 3 21.89 -8.14 15.35
C LEU A 3 23.29 -7.68 14.90
N ALA A 4 24.02 -6.98 15.76
CA ALA A 4 25.35 -6.49 15.45
C ALA A 4 26.34 -7.64 15.28
N GLU A 5 26.21 -8.68 16.10
CA GLU A 5 27.00 -9.90 16.00
C GLU A 5 26.71 -10.64 14.68
N TRP A 6 25.44 -10.77 14.30
CA TRP A 6 25.05 -11.45 13.05
C TRP A 6 25.49 -10.70 11.80
N TYR A 7 25.43 -9.36 11.84
CA TYR A 7 25.94 -8.50 10.79
C TYR A 7 27.46 -8.62 10.64
N ALA A 8 28.21 -8.52 11.74
CA ALA A 8 29.66 -8.66 11.75
C ALA A 8 30.10 -10.05 11.26
N ALA A 9 29.36 -11.10 11.64
CA ALA A 9 29.58 -12.47 11.22
C ALA A 9 29.09 -12.78 9.79
N ARG A 10 28.58 -11.77 9.05
CA ARG A 10 28.06 -11.90 7.67
C ARG A 10 26.98 -12.97 7.50
N ARG A 11 26.13 -13.16 8.52
CA ARG A 11 25.04 -14.14 8.50
C ARG A 11 23.82 -13.57 7.77
N TRP A 12 23.98 -13.24 6.49
CA TRP A 12 22.97 -12.55 5.70
C TRP A 12 21.66 -13.31 5.57
N VAL A 13 21.74 -14.64 5.37
CA VAL A 13 20.54 -15.48 5.25
C VAL A 13 19.71 -15.44 6.54
N ALA A 14 20.36 -15.56 7.70
CA ALA A 14 19.67 -15.52 8.99
C ALA A 14 19.05 -14.14 9.27
N LEU A 15 19.69 -13.06 8.81
CA LEU A 15 19.12 -11.71 8.91
C LEU A 15 17.91 -11.54 7.99
N LEU A 16 17.94 -12.09 6.77
CA LEU A 16 16.79 -12.06 5.86
C LEU A 16 15.63 -12.91 6.38
N GLU A 17 15.90 -14.12 6.87
CA GLU A 17 14.88 -14.96 7.50
C GLU A 17 14.23 -14.25 8.71
N LEU A 18 15.03 -13.54 9.50
CA LEU A 18 14.50 -12.76 10.62
C LEU A 18 13.56 -11.65 10.12
N ILE A 19 13.94 -10.95 9.06
CA ILE A 19 13.11 -9.91 8.43
C ILE A 19 11.80 -10.50 7.90
N ASP A 20 11.85 -11.64 7.22
CA ASP A 20 10.68 -12.32 6.64
C ASP A 20 9.70 -12.83 7.71
N MET A 21 10.20 -13.12 8.91
CA MET A 21 9.38 -13.53 10.05
C MET A 21 8.79 -12.36 10.85
N LEU A 22 9.14 -11.11 10.54
CA LEU A 22 8.59 -9.97 11.25
C LEU A 22 7.09 -9.81 10.97
N PRO A 23 6.30 -9.38 11.97
CA PRO A 23 4.90 -9.02 11.74
C PRO A 23 4.78 -7.94 10.67
N THR A 24 3.72 -8.02 9.87
CA THR A 24 3.43 -7.04 8.81
C THR A 24 3.40 -5.60 9.35
N ALA A 25 2.85 -5.41 10.55
CA ALA A 25 2.81 -4.14 11.29
C ALA A 25 4.06 -3.92 12.17
N CYS A 26 5.26 -4.09 11.61
CA CYS A 26 6.52 -3.75 12.28
C CYS A 26 7.09 -2.42 11.79
N ARG A 27 7.94 -1.79 12.63
CA ARG A 27 8.59 -0.51 12.30
C ARG A 27 9.48 -0.57 11.06
N LEU A 28 10.02 -1.74 10.72
CA LEU A 28 10.80 -1.92 9.50
C LEU A 28 9.91 -1.71 8.27
N ASN A 29 8.75 -2.36 8.23
CA ASN A 29 7.81 -2.23 7.11
C ASN A 29 7.23 -0.81 7.04
N GLU A 30 6.99 -0.17 8.19
CA GLU A 30 6.62 1.25 8.26
C GLU A 30 7.70 2.15 7.62
N ALA A 31 8.98 1.93 7.94
CA ALA A 31 10.07 2.70 7.36
C ALA A 31 10.22 2.47 5.84
N ILE A 32 10.06 1.22 5.38
CA ILE A 32 10.10 0.87 3.96
C ILE A 32 8.93 1.53 3.21
N ALA A 33 7.72 1.50 3.77
CA ALA A 33 6.53 2.08 3.13
C ALA A 33 6.56 3.62 3.06
N ASN A 34 7.32 4.26 3.95
CA ASN A 34 7.49 5.72 3.98
C ASN A 34 8.83 6.20 3.40
N ASP A 35 9.58 5.33 2.73
CA ASP A 35 10.82 5.74 2.06
C ASP A 35 10.47 6.64 0.84
N PRO A 36 10.89 7.92 0.84
CA PRO A 36 10.53 8.86 -0.22
C PRO A 36 11.14 8.48 -1.58
N GLU A 37 12.32 7.87 -1.62
CA GLU A 37 12.97 7.47 -2.88
C GLU A 37 12.22 6.30 -3.52
N MET A 38 11.91 5.28 -2.71
CA MET A 38 11.11 4.13 -3.15
C MET A 38 9.70 4.54 -3.56
N ALA A 39 9.06 5.44 -2.79
CA ALA A 39 7.74 5.99 -3.09
C ALA A 39 7.69 6.69 -4.45
N ALA A 40 8.67 7.55 -4.75
CA ALA A 40 8.77 8.23 -6.03
C ALA A 40 8.92 7.25 -7.21
N HIS A 41 9.75 6.22 -7.04
CA HIS A 41 9.95 5.19 -8.06
C HIS A 41 8.67 4.37 -8.31
N LEU A 42 7.96 3.96 -7.26
CA LEU A 42 6.69 3.23 -7.38
C LEU A 42 5.58 4.09 -8.00
N ALA A 43 5.51 5.37 -7.65
CA ALA A 43 4.56 6.31 -8.24
C ALA A 43 4.77 6.46 -9.77
N GLN A 44 6.03 6.54 -10.23
CA GLN A 44 6.35 6.58 -11.66
C GLN A 44 5.93 5.29 -12.39
N GLN A 45 6.13 4.12 -11.76
CA GLN A 45 5.68 2.85 -12.34
C GLN A 45 4.16 2.75 -12.42
N ARG A 46 3.44 3.28 -11.41
CA ARG A 46 1.98 3.29 -11.39
C ARG A 46 1.40 4.27 -12.41
N LEU A 47 1.99 5.45 -12.60
CA LEU A 47 1.61 6.37 -13.68
C LEU A 47 1.74 5.75 -15.08
N ALA A 48 2.74 4.88 -15.28
CA ALA A 48 2.88 4.14 -16.53
C ALA A 48 1.78 3.07 -16.73
N ARG A 49 1.13 2.64 -15.64
CA ARG A 49 0.03 1.69 -15.62
C ARG A 49 -1.28 2.45 -15.45
N LYS A 50 -1.85 2.93 -16.56
CA LYS A 50 -3.20 3.53 -16.61
C LYS A 50 -4.24 2.56 -16.04
N ASP A 51 -4.58 2.68 -14.77
CA ASP A 51 -5.81 2.15 -14.19
C ASP A 51 -6.55 3.33 -13.55
N ASP A 52 -7.71 3.66 -14.11
CA ASP A 52 -8.56 4.85 -13.84
C ASP A 52 -9.47 4.67 -12.59
N ASP A 53 -9.04 3.89 -11.60
CA ASP A 53 -9.85 3.68 -10.40
C ASP A 53 -9.56 4.78 -9.36
N ALA A 54 -10.58 5.59 -9.06
CA ALA A 54 -10.51 6.58 -7.99
C ALA A 54 -10.10 5.90 -6.68
N ASP A 55 -8.97 6.32 -6.09
CA ASP A 55 -8.42 5.64 -4.94
C ASP A 55 -9.41 5.66 -3.76
N PRO A 56 -9.84 4.50 -3.24
CA PRO A 56 -10.74 4.43 -2.10
C PRO A 56 -10.10 5.08 -0.87
N TRP A 57 -10.95 5.64 0.02
CA TRP A 57 -10.53 6.26 1.27
C TRP A 57 -9.57 5.33 2.04
N SER A 58 -8.38 5.82 2.35
CA SER A 58 -7.33 5.06 3.04
C SER A 58 -6.99 5.71 4.40
N PRO A 59 -7.06 4.97 5.53
CA PRO A 59 -6.76 5.54 6.85
C PRO A 59 -5.29 5.95 6.97
N PRO A 60 -4.93 6.98 7.76
CA PRO A 60 -3.53 7.36 7.93
C PRO A 60 -2.74 6.25 8.64
N LEU A 61 -1.47 6.05 8.25
CA LEU A 61 -0.63 4.99 8.79
C LEU A 61 -0.43 5.07 10.32
N SER A 62 -0.47 6.27 10.90
CA SER A 62 -0.38 6.48 12.35
C SER A 62 -1.55 5.88 13.14
N GLU A 63 -2.68 5.67 12.49
CA GLU A 63 -3.86 5.04 13.08
C GLU A 63 -3.91 3.53 12.79
N TYR A 64 -2.94 3.02 12.01
CA TYR A 64 -2.88 1.65 11.54
C TYR A 64 -1.99 0.79 12.44
N ASP A 65 -2.49 0.53 13.65
CA ASP A 65 -1.78 -0.28 14.63
C ASP A 65 -1.95 -1.80 14.39
N LEU A 66 -1.32 -2.61 15.25
CA LEU A 66 -1.44 -4.06 15.21
C LEU A 66 -2.90 -4.53 15.37
N ASN A 67 -3.68 -3.85 16.22
CA ASN A 67 -5.08 -4.22 16.47
C ASN A 67 -5.93 -3.99 15.23
N VAL A 68 -5.77 -2.84 14.56
CA VAL A 68 -6.43 -2.51 13.30
C VAL A 68 -6.05 -3.51 12.21
N THR A 69 -4.78 -3.91 12.16
CA THR A 69 -4.31 -4.95 11.23
C THR A 69 -5.01 -6.28 11.47
N LEU A 70 -5.07 -6.75 12.72
CA LEU A 70 -5.74 -8.01 13.07
C LEU A 70 -7.25 -7.95 12.84
N LEU A 71 -7.89 -6.82 13.16
CA LEU A 71 -9.32 -6.59 12.90
C LEU A 71 -9.64 -6.62 11.40
N ARG A 72 -8.76 -6.04 10.57
CA ARG A 72 -8.88 -6.13 9.10
C ARG A 72 -8.75 -7.58 8.63
N GLU A 73 -7.78 -8.34 9.13
CA GLU A 73 -7.62 -9.76 8.76
C GLU A 73 -8.87 -10.58 9.11
N ILE A 74 -9.44 -10.36 10.30
CA ILE A 74 -10.71 -10.97 10.71
C ILE A 74 -11.83 -10.56 9.76
N LEU A 75 -11.95 -9.28 9.42
CA LEU A 75 -12.97 -8.78 8.49
C LEU A 75 -12.85 -9.46 7.11
N HIS A 76 -11.63 -9.62 6.58
CA HIS A 76 -11.40 -10.33 5.33
C HIS A 76 -11.77 -11.81 5.43
N ALA A 77 -11.42 -12.49 6.54
CA ALA A 77 -11.80 -13.88 6.75
C ALA A 77 -13.33 -14.05 6.82
N VAL A 78 -14.05 -13.12 7.47
CA VAL A 78 -15.52 -13.12 7.55
C VAL A 78 -16.15 -12.87 6.19
N LYS A 79 -15.65 -11.90 5.41
CA LYS A 79 -16.08 -11.68 4.02
C LYS A 79 -15.88 -12.95 3.17
N GLY A 80 -14.72 -13.60 3.28
CA GLY A 80 -14.45 -14.87 2.62
C GLY A 80 -15.45 -15.96 3.00
N LEU A 81 -15.76 -16.09 4.30
CA LEU A 81 -16.75 -17.07 4.78
C LEU A 81 -18.16 -16.80 4.21
N ARG A 82 -18.56 -15.52 4.12
CA ARG A 82 -19.82 -15.12 3.50
C ARG A 82 -19.88 -15.54 2.03
N GLN A 83 -18.82 -15.30 1.26
CA GLN A 83 -18.78 -15.69 -0.16
C GLN A 83 -18.88 -17.20 -0.35
N VAL A 84 -18.15 -17.97 0.47
CA VAL A 84 -18.21 -19.44 0.45
C VAL A 84 -19.63 -19.91 0.79
N SER A 85 -20.28 -19.28 1.76
CA SER A 85 -21.66 -19.61 2.15
C SER A 85 -22.66 -19.32 1.02
N ILE A 86 -22.53 -18.18 0.33
CA ILE A 86 -23.38 -17.84 -0.83
C ILE A 86 -23.18 -18.84 -1.97
N ALA A 87 -21.93 -19.20 -2.26
CA ALA A 87 -21.60 -20.19 -3.28
C ALA A 87 -22.15 -21.58 -2.94
N ALA A 88 -22.03 -22.01 -1.68
CA ALA A 88 -22.57 -23.28 -1.20
C ALA A 88 -24.11 -23.34 -1.29
N ALA A 89 -24.80 -22.21 -1.13
CA ALA A 89 -26.24 -22.09 -1.31
C ALA A 89 -26.69 -21.99 -2.78
N GLY A 90 -25.77 -22.09 -3.74
CA GLY A 90 -26.05 -22.01 -5.19
C GLY A 90 -26.14 -20.59 -5.74
N GLY A 91 -25.78 -19.57 -4.96
CA GLY A 91 -25.67 -18.19 -5.42
C GLY A 91 -24.33 -17.89 -6.10
N LYS A 92 -24.27 -16.81 -6.90
CA LYS A 92 -23.01 -16.26 -7.41
C LYS A 92 -22.50 -15.18 -6.45
N PRO A 93 -21.39 -15.40 -5.72
CA PRO A 93 -20.84 -14.36 -4.86
C PRO A 93 -20.39 -13.15 -5.69
N GLY A 94 -20.69 -11.95 -5.18
CA GLY A 94 -20.26 -10.69 -5.80
C GLY A 94 -18.77 -10.41 -5.59
N HIS A 95 -18.22 -9.45 -6.36
CA HIS A 95 -16.89 -8.93 -6.07
C HIS A 95 -16.93 -8.15 -4.75
N GLU A 96 -15.95 -8.40 -3.88
CA GLU A 96 -15.91 -7.78 -2.56
C GLU A 96 -14.61 -7.02 -2.44
N GLU A 97 -14.74 -5.70 -2.37
CA GLU A 97 -13.58 -4.83 -2.31
C GLU A 97 -12.80 -5.09 -1.01
N PRO A 98 -11.46 -5.17 -1.12
CA PRO A 98 -10.61 -5.28 0.05
C PRO A 98 -10.78 -4.04 0.93
N PHE A 99 -10.62 -4.22 2.24
CA PHE A 99 -10.59 -3.07 3.15
C PHE A 99 -9.40 -2.19 2.77
N PRO A 100 -9.56 -0.86 2.75
CA PRO A 100 -8.52 0.04 2.29
C PRO A 100 -7.24 -0.10 3.13
N ALA A 101 -6.11 -0.08 2.44
CA ALA A 101 -4.78 -0.08 3.06
C ALA A 101 -4.51 1.28 3.71
N PRO A 102 -3.57 1.38 4.67
CA PRO A 102 -3.21 2.69 5.20
C PRO A 102 -2.57 3.55 4.12
N ARG A 103 -2.79 4.87 4.22
CA ARG A 103 -2.19 5.88 3.36
C ARG A 103 -0.70 6.02 3.70
N THR A 104 0.13 5.75 2.70
CA THR A 104 1.60 5.73 2.76
C THR A 104 2.20 6.94 2.02
N GLU A 105 3.52 7.12 2.10
CA GLU A 105 4.22 8.11 1.24
C GLU A 105 4.11 7.76 -0.25
N ILE A 106 3.89 6.49 -0.60
CA ILE A 106 3.64 6.06 -1.99
C ILE A 106 2.39 6.75 -2.54
N ASP A 107 1.31 6.79 -1.76
CA ASP A 107 0.05 7.41 -2.17
C ASP A 107 0.20 8.93 -2.32
N ARG A 108 0.99 9.56 -1.44
CA ARG A 108 1.30 11.00 -1.56
C ARG A 108 2.17 11.30 -2.78
N ALA A 109 3.17 10.45 -3.04
CA ALA A 109 4.01 10.57 -4.22
C ALA A 109 3.19 10.38 -5.51
N PHE A 110 2.20 9.49 -5.49
CA PHE A 110 1.27 9.29 -6.60
C PHE A 110 0.42 10.54 -6.85
N GLU A 111 -0.28 11.07 -5.85
CA GLU A 111 -1.08 12.30 -6.00
C GLU A 111 -0.23 13.50 -6.47
N ALA A 112 1.01 13.61 -5.98
CA ALA A 112 1.92 14.66 -6.42
C ALA A 112 2.33 14.49 -7.88
N ALA A 113 2.59 13.26 -8.31
CA ALA A 113 2.99 12.96 -9.68
C ALA A 113 1.82 13.10 -10.67
N GLU A 114 0.60 12.74 -10.26
CA GLU A 114 -0.63 12.97 -11.04
C GLU A 114 -0.89 14.48 -11.23
N LYS A 115 -0.76 15.28 -10.17
CA LYS A 115 -0.85 16.75 -10.25
C LYS A 115 0.20 17.33 -11.20
N ALA A 116 1.44 16.86 -11.11
CA ALA A 116 2.52 17.31 -11.99
C ALA A 116 2.27 16.94 -13.46
N TRP A 117 1.75 15.72 -13.71
CA TRP A 117 1.34 15.28 -15.04
C TRP A 117 0.20 16.15 -15.59
N ALA A 118 -0.85 16.38 -14.81
CA ALA A 118 -1.99 17.21 -15.20
C ALA A 118 -1.55 18.65 -15.52
N GLN A 119 -0.68 19.24 -14.69
CA GLN A 119 -0.11 20.57 -14.95
C GLN A 119 0.70 20.62 -16.25
N THR A 120 1.49 19.58 -16.52
CA THR A 120 2.26 19.47 -17.77
C THR A 120 1.34 19.37 -18.98
N LEU A 121 0.25 18.59 -18.87
CA LEU A 121 -0.74 18.43 -19.93
C LEU A 121 -1.48 19.74 -20.21
N VAL A 122 -1.93 20.46 -19.17
CA VAL A 122 -2.59 21.77 -19.27
C VAL A 122 -1.67 22.80 -19.97
N GLN A 123 -0.38 22.82 -19.62
CA GLN A 123 0.61 23.68 -20.27
C GLN A 123 0.82 23.34 -21.75
N GLN A 124 0.79 22.05 -22.13
CA GLN A 124 0.90 21.63 -23.54
C GLN A 124 -0.26 22.14 -24.40
N PHE A 125 -1.44 22.33 -23.82
CA PHE A 125 -2.61 22.91 -24.48
C PHE A 125 -2.68 24.44 -24.39
N GLY A 126 -1.65 25.10 -23.82
CA GLY A 126 -1.51 26.56 -23.79
C GLY A 126 -2.27 27.26 -22.67
N PHE A 127 -2.75 26.53 -21.65
CA PHE A 127 -3.43 27.08 -20.49
C PHE A 127 -2.44 27.39 -19.36
N SER A 128 -2.74 28.44 -18.59
CA SER A 128 -1.93 28.86 -17.44
C SER A 128 -2.36 28.11 -16.17
N PRO A 129 -1.47 27.93 -15.18
CA PRO A 129 -1.84 27.33 -13.89
C PRO A 129 -2.94 28.06 -13.09
N GLY A 130 -3.34 29.27 -13.51
CA GLY A 130 -4.44 30.03 -12.93
C GLY A 130 -5.79 29.89 -13.64
N ASP A 131 -5.85 29.11 -14.74
CA ASP A 131 -7.07 28.88 -15.52
C ASP A 131 -7.82 27.58 -15.10
N VAL A 132 -7.29 26.84 -14.11
CA VAL A 132 -7.79 25.55 -13.59
C VAL A 132 -8.11 25.65 -12.10
#